data_AF-A0A530AF60-F1
#
_entry.id   AF-A0A530AF60-F1
#
_cell.length_a   1.000
_cell.length_b   1.000
_cell.length_c   1.000
_cell.angle_alpha   90.00
_cell.angle_beta   90.00
_cell.angle_gamma   90.00
#
_symmetry.space_group_name_H-M   'P 1'
#
loop_
_entity.id
_entity.type
_entity.pdbx_description
1 polymer ?
#
loop_
_entity_poly.entity_id
_entity_poly.type
_entity_poly.pdbx_seq_one_letter_code
_entity_poly.pdbx_strand_id
1 'polypeptide(L)'
;AMVLGENIDLRIFPKVWAHGFAVEKREGDEIRRSLQFFDAAGEAVHKVHLKPASSLYAYQKLVASLESSNQEPTVAILPSAAEGEGEA
;
A
#
# COMPACT_ATOMS: atom_id res chain seq x y z
N ALA A 1 -7.54 -13.56 4.62
CA ALA A 1 -7.65 -12.96 5.97
C ALA A 1 -8.80 -11.97 5.98
N MET A 2 -9.35 -11.61 7.14
CA MET A 2 -10.43 -10.61 7.23
C MET A 2 -10.13 -9.61 8.32
N VAL A 3 -10.52 -8.36 8.11
CA VAL A 3 -10.55 -7.32 9.14
C VAL A 3 -12.02 -6.97 9.34
N LEU A 4 -12.50 -7.12 10.57
CA LEU A 4 -13.88 -6.86 10.95
C LEU A 4 -13.87 -5.90 12.14
N GLY A 5 -14.40 -4.71 11.92
CA GLY A 5 -14.64 -3.69 12.94
C GLY A 5 -15.82 -2.82 12.51
N GLU A 6 -16.37 -2.05 13.45
CA GLU A 6 -17.60 -1.26 13.25
C GLU A 6 -17.58 -0.39 11.98
N ASN A 7 -16.43 0.23 11.70
CA ASN A 7 -16.21 1.07 10.51
C ASN A 7 -15.28 0.40 9.45
N ILE A 8 -14.69 -0.72 9.87
CA ILE A 8 -13.63 -1.58 9.35
C ILE A 8 -14.01 -2.93 8.72
N ASP A 9 -14.64 -3.04 7.55
CA ASP A 9 -14.91 -4.38 6.96
C ASP A 9 -14.11 -4.62 5.67
N LEU A 10 -13.07 -5.46 5.74
CA LEU A 10 -12.23 -5.82 4.61
C LEU A 10 -12.10 -7.34 4.46
N ARG A 11 -12.11 -7.77 3.19
CA ARG A 11 -11.69 -9.10 2.76
C ARG A 11 -10.31 -8.98 2.12
N ILE A 12 -9.32 -9.58 2.75
CA ILE A 12 -7.93 -9.52 2.30
C ILE A 12 -7.55 -10.86 1.67
N PHE A 13 -7.03 -10.79 0.46
CA PHE A 13 -6.51 -11.92 -0.32
C PHE A 13 -4.97 -11.80 -0.41
N PRO A 14 -4.21 -12.29 0.58
CA PRO A 14 -2.77 -12.00 0.68
C PRO A 14 -1.96 -12.47 -0.53
N LYS A 15 -2.46 -13.48 -1.26
CA LYS A 15 -1.80 -14.02 -2.47
C LYS A 15 -1.67 -12.99 -3.60
N VAL A 16 -2.50 -11.95 -3.61
CA VAL A 16 -2.48 -10.90 -4.64
C VAL A 16 -1.51 -9.77 -4.28
N TRP A 17 -1.11 -9.64 -3.01
CA TRP A 17 -0.32 -8.52 -2.53
C TRP A 17 1.17 -8.84 -2.74
N ALA A 18 1.89 -7.97 -3.44
CA ALA A 18 3.31 -8.18 -3.76
C ALA A 18 4.22 -7.11 -3.17
N HIS A 19 3.78 -5.84 -3.17
CA HIS A 19 4.59 -4.71 -2.74
C HIS A 19 3.84 -3.82 -1.73
N GLY A 20 4.59 -3.23 -0.81
CA GLY A 20 4.06 -2.31 0.21
C GLY A 20 5.00 -1.14 0.44
N PHE A 21 4.45 0.07 0.49
CA PHE A 21 5.21 1.30 0.65
C PHE A 21 4.62 2.20 1.72
N ALA A 22 5.49 2.76 2.55
CA ALA A 22 5.17 3.85 3.46
C ALA A 22 5.48 5.18 2.77
N VAL A 23 4.45 5.96 2.45
CA VAL A 23 4.57 7.17 1.64
C VAL A 23 4.32 8.41 2.50
N GLU A 24 5.24 9.36 2.46
CA GLU A 24 5.06 10.72 2.97
C GLU A 24 4.99 11.70 1.80
N LYS A 25 3.92 12.47 1.70
CA LYS A 25 3.76 13.56 0.74
C LYS A 25 3.68 14.88 1.48
N ARG A 26 4.46 15.87 1.04
CA ARG A 26 4.44 17.23 1.56
C ARG A 26 3.72 18.14 0.57
N GLU A 27 2.66 18.81 1.04
CA GLU A 27 1.87 19.78 0.28
C GLU A 27 1.84 21.09 1.09
N GLY A 28 2.78 22.00 0.81
CA GLY A 28 3.02 23.17 1.66
C GLY A 28 3.47 22.74 3.06
N ASP A 29 2.77 23.22 4.09
CA ASP A 29 3.01 22.85 5.49
C ASP A 29 2.31 21.54 5.90
N GLU A 30 1.44 20.98 5.04
CA GLU A 30 0.74 19.73 5.33
C GLU A 30 1.59 18.51 4.98
N ILE A 31 1.72 17.58 5.93
CA ILE A 31 2.37 16.28 5.71
C ILE A 31 1.31 15.17 5.73
N ARG A 32 1.11 14.52 4.59
CA ARG A 32 0.22 13.36 4.46
C ARG A 32 1.03 12.07 4.46
N ARG A 33 0.55 11.09 5.23
CA ARG A 33 1.18 9.76 5.35
C ARG A 33 0.21 8.67 4.97
N SER A 34 0.71 7.65 4.29
CA SER A 34 -0.09 6.51 3.89
C SER A 34 0.73 5.23 3.80
N LEU A 35 0.06 4.10 4.02
CA LEU A 35 0.56 2.77 3.63
C LEU A 35 -0.16 2.38 2.34
N GLN A 36 0.60 2.06 1.30
CA GLN A 36 0.06 1.73 -0.02
C GLN A 36 0.55 0.34 -0.45
N PHE A 37 -0.37 -0.48 -0.95
CA PHE A 37 -0.12 -1.87 -1.29
C PHE A 37 -0.49 -2.12 -2.75
N PHE A 38 0.36 -2.88 -3.43
CA PHE A 38 0.28 -3.13 -4.86
C PHE A 38 0.43 -4.63 -5.14
N ASP A 39 -0.14 -5.08 -6.25
CA ASP A 39 0.05 -6.44 -6.75
C ASP A 39 1.35 -6.59 -7.55
N ALA A 40 1.58 -7.80 -8.07
CA ALA A 40 2.80 -8.11 -8.82
C ALA A 40 2.89 -7.40 -10.17
N ALA A 41 1.77 -6.91 -10.73
CA ALA A 41 1.76 -6.09 -11.95
C ALA A 41 1.95 -4.60 -11.65
N GLY A 42 2.02 -4.22 -10.36
CA GLY A 42 2.14 -2.84 -9.91
C GLY A 42 0.79 -2.12 -9.79
N GLU A 43 -0.34 -2.83 -9.89
CA GLU A 43 -1.67 -2.25 -9.72
C GLU A 43 -1.98 -2.02 -8.25
N ALA A 44 -2.66 -0.92 -7.94
CA ALA A 44 -2.97 -0.55 -6.55
C ALA A 44 -4.07 -1.44 -5.98
N VAL A 45 -3.75 -2.18 -4.90
CA VAL A 45 -4.69 -3.09 -4.23
C VAL A 45 -5.39 -2.41 -3.06
N HIS A 46 -4.65 -1.70 -2.21
CA HIS A 46 -5.22 -1.04 -1.04
C HIS A 46 -4.36 0.13 -0.55
N LYS A 47 -4.99 1.12 0.08
CA LYS A 47 -4.31 2.26 0.68
C LYS A 47 -4.94 2.63 2.02
N VAL A 48 -4.10 2.86 3.02
CA VAL A 48 -4.49 3.35 4.35
C VAL A 48 -3.88 4.73 4.53
N HIS A 49 -4.72 5.75 4.62
CA HIS A 49 -4.29 7.13 4.85
C HIS A 49 -4.42 7.48 6.33
N LEU A 50 -3.38 8.11 6.88
CA LEU A 50 -3.46 8.69 8.21
C LEU A 50 -4.39 9.90 8.19
N LYS A 51 -5.20 10.03 9.24
CA LYS A 51 -6.03 11.19 9.54
C LYS A 51 -5.45 11.93 10.75
N PRO A 52 -5.90 13.15 11.06
CA PRO A 52 -5.43 13.88 12.25
C PRO A 52 -5.58 13.10 13.56
N ALA A 53 -6.61 12.25 13.69
CA ALA A 53 -6.83 11.40 14.87
C ALA A 53 -6.00 10.09 14.86
N SER A 54 -5.24 9.81 13.80
CA SER A 54 -4.40 8.62 13.72
C SER A 54 -3.16 8.74 14.61
N SER A 55 -2.69 7.63 15.16
CA SER A 55 -1.44 7.61 15.92
C SER A 55 -0.22 7.62 14.98
N LEU A 56 0.47 8.76 14.92
CA LEU A 56 1.72 8.88 14.15
C LEU A 56 2.82 7.96 14.71
N TYR A 57 2.89 7.81 16.03
CA TYR A 57 3.85 6.92 16.68
C TYR A 57 3.66 5.46 16.25
N ALA A 58 2.42 4.98 16.23
CA ALA A 58 2.11 3.61 15.80
C ALA A 58 2.48 3.39 14.33
N TYR A 59 2.21 4.37 13.47
CA TYR A 59 2.64 4.35 12.07
C TYR A 59 4.17 4.24 11.96
N GLN A 60 4.93 5.12 12.62
CA GLN A 60 6.39 5.11 12.55
C GLN A 60 6.99 3.80 13.07
N LYS A 61 6.44 3.26 14.16
CA LYS A 61 6.86 1.96 14.70
C LYS A 61 6.59 0.83 13.72
N LEU A 62 5.43 0.82 13.06
CA LEU A 62 5.09 -0.19 12.06
C LEU A 62 6.05 -0.12 10.87
N VAL A 63 6.28 1.09 10.34
CA VAL A 63 7.21 1.31 9.21
C VAL A 63 8.60 0.79 9.57
N ALA A 64 9.16 1.20 10.71
CA ALA A 64 10.49 0.76 11.14
C ALA A 64 10.59 -0.76 11.33
N SER A 65 9.49 -1.43 11.72
CA SER A 65 9.49 -2.88 11.93
C SER A 65 9.35 -3.70 10.65
N LEU A 66 8.81 -3.12 9.58
CA LEU A 66 8.51 -3.80 8.31
C LEU A 66 9.35 -3.29 7.14
N GLU A 67 10.28 -2.37 7.40
CA GLU A 67 11.14 -1.79 6.37
C GLU A 67 11.98 -2.89 5.70
N SER A 68 11.91 -2.92 4.38
CA SER A 68 12.73 -3.80 3.54
C SER A 68 14.18 -3.34 3.58
N SER A 69 15.14 -4.28 3.60
CA SER A 69 16.55 -3.95 3.42
C SER A 69 16.87 -3.41 2.03
N ASN A 70 16.05 -3.74 1.04
CA ASN A 70 16.09 -3.14 -0.30
C ASN A 70 15.17 -1.90 -0.33
N GLN A 71 15.76 -0.71 -0.52
CA GLN A 71 15.09 0.59 -0.66
C GLN A 71 15.37 1.25 -2.02
N GLU A 72 15.69 0.45 -3.04
CA GLU A 72 15.85 0.97 -4.41
C GLU A 72 14.56 1.67 -4.88
N PRO A 73 14.65 2.76 -5.67
CA PRO A 73 13.49 3.53 -6.10
C PRO A 73 12.68 2.84 -7.21
N THR A 74 13.04 1.62 -7.59
CA THR A 74 12.38 0.82 -8.62
C THR A 74 12.06 -0.58 -8.08
N VAL A 75 10.99 -1.18 -8.61
CA VAL A 75 10.60 -2.55 -8.31
C VAL A 75 10.38 -3.31 -9.60
N ALA A 76 10.72 -4.60 -9.60
CA ALA A 76 10.38 -5.49 -10.70
C ALA A 76 8.89 -5.82 -10.64
N ILE A 77 8.19 -5.65 -11.77
CA ILE A 77 6.78 -6.01 -11.93
C ILE A 77 6.61 -7.09 -13.00
N LEU A 78 5.51 -7.83 -12.93
CA LEU A 78 5.07 -8.78 -13.94
C LEU A 78 4.19 -8.07 -14.97
N PRO A 79 4.16 -8.53 -16.23
CA PRO A 79 3.17 -8.06 -17.20
C PRO A 79 1.75 -8.29 -16.68
N SER A 80 0.87 -7.31 -16.85
CA SER A 80 -0.55 -7.49 -16.54
C SER A 80 -1.18 -8.47 -17.55
N ALA A 81 -2.02 -9.38 -17.07
CA ALA A 81 -2.71 -10.35 -17.94
C ALA A 81 -3.74 -9.68 -18.88
N ALA A 82 -4.06 -8.41 -18.66
CA ALA A 82 -5.13 -7.69 -19.37
C ALA A 82 -4.73 -7.12 -20.74
N GLU A 83 -3.46 -7.18 -21.17
CA GLU A 83 -3.03 -6.63 -22.47
C GLU A 83 -3.27 -7.58 -23.67
N GLY A 84 -4.10 -8.62 -23.53
CA GLY A 84 -4.35 -9.64 -24.56
C GLY A 84 -5.77 -9.73 -25.14
N GLU A 85 -6.76 -9.02 -24.60
CA GLU A 85 -8.17 -9.13 -25.04
C GLU A 85 -8.74 -7.76 -25.44
N GLY A 86 -8.30 -7.26 -26.59
CA GLY A 86 -8.71 -5.96 -27.11
C GLY A 86 -8.52 -5.79 -28.61
N GLU A 87 -8.65 -6.87 -29.40
CA GLU A 87 -8.79 -6.76 -30.86
C GLU A 87 -9.60 -7.97 -31.38
N ALA A 88 -10.90 -7.76 -31.56
CA ALA A 88 -11.80 -8.58 -32.38
C ALA A 88 -12.88 -7.68 -32.97
#